data_AF-X5Y3A1-F1
#
_entry.id   AF-X5Y3A1-F1
#
_cell.length_a   1.000
_cell.length_b   1.000
_cell.length_c   1.000
_cell.angle_alpha   90.00
_cell.angle_beta   90.00
_cell.angle_gamma   90.00
#
_symmetry.space_group_name_H-M   'P 1'
#
loop_
_entity.id
_entity.type
_entity.pdbx_description
1 polymer ?
#
loop_
_entity_poly.entity_id
_entity_poly.type
_entity_poly.pdbx_seq_one_letter_code
_entity_poly.pdbx_strand_id
1 'polypeptide(L)'
;METLGPASELDAVNELLASIGEDPVLDLDDLPPSGNTALSVIHTQSRDVQEEPRWFNFETDVMLSPNVDGFVIVPGNVLDIDSTDGDIIQVGNRLYNRESKTYVFASPVSCEILWHRPWDELPSVARRYITALAIERFIEGFPGAEATTPSRQRNLARASNAFFRAELRAGDFNLLNNASIQTIARRS
;
A
#
# COMPACT_ATOMS: atom_id res chain seq x y z
N MET A 1 -10.74 -12.30 26.79
CA MET A 1 -9.29 -12.00 26.75
C MET A 1 -9.02 -11.55 25.33
N GLU A 2 -8.99 -10.25 25.09
CA GLU A 2 -8.56 -9.73 23.80
C GLU A 2 -7.14 -10.24 23.55
N THR A 3 -6.98 -11.02 22.48
CA THR A 3 -5.67 -11.36 21.98
C THR A 3 -5.04 -10.07 21.47
N LEU A 4 -3.87 -9.70 22.00
CA LEU A 4 -3.05 -8.60 21.48
C LEU A 4 -2.60 -8.96 20.05
N GLY A 5 -3.49 -8.73 19.08
CA GLY A 5 -3.25 -8.91 17.66
C GLY A 5 -2.45 -7.75 17.07
N PRO A 6 -2.24 -7.74 15.75
CA PRO A 6 -1.76 -6.56 15.04
C PRO A 6 -2.64 -5.34 15.37
N ALA A 7 -2.04 -4.15 15.49
CA ALA A 7 -2.78 -2.92 15.77
C ALA A 7 -3.98 -2.76 14.81
N SER A 8 -5.15 -2.60 15.39
CA SER A 8 -6.39 -2.34 14.64
C SER A 8 -6.37 -0.94 14.05
N GLU A 9 -7.28 -0.65 13.14
CA GLU A 9 -7.43 0.70 12.59
C GLU A 9 -7.90 1.69 13.66
N LEU A 10 -8.78 1.22 14.56
CA LEU A 10 -9.22 1.97 15.73
C LEU A 10 -8.05 2.34 16.65
N ASP A 11 -7.12 1.41 16.90
CA ASP A 11 -5.91 1.70 17.69
C ASP A 11 -5.07 2.80 17.04
N ALA A 12 -4.94 2.78 15.71
CA ALA A 12 -4.19 3.79 14.98
C ALA A 12 -4.87 5.17 15.05
N VAL A 13 -6.19 5.23 14.90
CA VAL A 13 -6.98 6.48 15.07
C VAL A 13 -6.79 7.04 16.48
N ASN A 14 -6.89 6.17 17.49
CA ASN A 14 -6.69 6.57 18.88
C ASN A 14 -5.26 7.03 19.17
N GLU A 15 -4.24 6.48 18.50
CA GLU A 15 -2.87 6.97 18.62
C GLU A 15 -2.71 8.39 18.03
N LEU A 16 -3.40 8.70 16.92
CA LEU A 16 -3.44 10.05 16.35
C LEU A 16 -4.15 11.05 17.27
N LEU A 17 -5.31 10.70 17.82
CA LEU A 17 -6.05 11.56 18.77
C LEU A 17 -5.23 11.84 20.03
N ALA A 18 -4.59 10.81 20.59
CA ALA A 18 -3.72 10.97 21.75
C ALA A 18 -2.53 11.92 21.48
N SER A 19 -2.06 11.99 20.21
CA SER A 19 -0.94 12.86 19.84
C SER A 19 -1.23 14.36 19.95
N ILE A 20 -2.52 14.74 19.92
CA ILE A 20 -3.00 16.11 20.16
C ILE A 20 -3.66 16.28 21.53
N GLY A 21 -3.64 15.23 22.36
CA GLY A 21 -4.21 15.23 23.70
C GLY A 21 -5.74 15.06 23.76
N GLU A 22 -6.35 14.52 22.70
CA GLU A 22 -7.77 14.18 22.71
C GLU A 22 -8.04 12.77 23.28
N ASP A 23 -9.24 12.59 23.82
CA ASP A 23 -9.71 11.32 24.37
C ASP A 23 -9.91 10.26 23.28
N PRO A 24 -9.68 8.97 23.58
CA PRO A 24 -9.89 7.89 22.63
C PRO A 24 -11.37 7.65 22.34
N VAL A 25 -11.64 7.15 21.13
CA VAL A 25 -12.96 6.70 20.67
C VAL A 25 -13.11 5.19 20.80
N LEU A 26 -14.36 4.72 20.82
CA LEU A 26 -14.71 3.31 21.02
C LEU A 26 -14.94 2.54 19.71
N ASP A 27 -15.29 3.24 18.64
CA ASP A 27 -15.54 2.69 17.31
C ASP A 27 -15.20 3.73 16.22
N LEU A 28 -15.32 3.32 14.96
CA LEU A 28 -15.05 4.15 13.79
C LEU A 28 -16.33 4.66 13.09
N ASP A 29 -17.51 4.36 13.65
CA ASP A 29 -18.80 4.66 13.02
C ASP A 29 -19.30 6.08 13.34
N ASP A 30 -19.15 6.53 14.60
CA ASP A 30 -19.57 7.87 15.06
C ASP A 30 -18.40 8.64 15.67
N LEU A 31 -17.51 9.12 14.79
CA LEU A 31 -16.30 9.84 15.19
C LEU A 31 -16.55 11.33 15.40
N PRO A 32 -15.88 11.96 16.38
CA PRO A 32 -15.80 13.42 16.45
C PRO A 32 -15.06 13.98 15.21
N PRO A 33 -15.13 15.30 14.93
CA PRO A 33 -14.48 15.89 13.77
C PRO A 33 -12.96 15.60 13.66
N SER A 34 -12.26 15.60 14.79
CA SER A 34 -10.85 15.22 14.92
C SER A 34 -10.62 13.74 14.59
N GLY A 35 -11.51 12.85 15.05
CA GLY A 35 -11.48 11.42 14.74
C GLY A 35 -11.67 11.14 13.25
N ASN A 36 -12.64 11.81 12.60
CA ASN A 36 -12.84 11.73 11.15
C ASN A 36 -11.61 12.22 10.38
N THR A 37 -10.97 13.29 10.87
CA THR A 37 -9.74 13.81 10.29
C THR A 37 -8.60 12.81 10.44
N ALA A 38 -8.43 12.20 11.63
CA ALA A 38 -7.42 11.19 11.90
C ALA A 38 -7.59 9.97 10.98
N LEU A 39 -8.81 9.44 10.85
CA LEU A 39 -9.13 8.32 9.96
C LEU A 39 -8.81 8.65 8.50
N SER A 40 -9.21 9.84 8.04
CA SER A 40 -8.90 10.30 6.68
C SER A 40 -7.38 10.41 6.43
N VAL A 41 -6.61 10.86 7.42
CA VAL A 41 -5.14 10.96 7.31
C VAL A 41 -4.51 9.56 7.26
N ILE A 42 -4.97 8.61 8.08
CA ILE A 42 -4.53 7.21 8.02
C ILE A 42 -4.81 6.61 6.65
N HIS A 43 -6.02 6.78 6.11
CA HIS A 43 -6.37 6.27 4.78
C HIS A 43 -5.51 6.87 3.68
N THR A 44 -5.22 8.17 3.77
CA THR A 44 -4.36 8.85 2.82
C THR A 44 -2.94 8.29 2.88
N GLN A 45 -2.34 8.23 4.06
CA GLN A 45 -0.99 7.67 4.21
C GLN A 45 -0.92 6.19 3.87
N SER A 46 -1.98 5.42 4.11
CA SER A 46 -2.08 4.02 3.69
C SER A 46 -2.06 3.89 2.17
N ARG A 47 -2.78 4.76 1.44
CA ARG A 47 -2.72 4.82 -0.02
C ARG A 47 -1.32 5.20 -0.48
N ASP A 48 -0.77 6.30 0.04
CA ASP A 48 0.56 6.80 -0.35
C ASP A 48 1.66 5.72 -0.20
N VAL A 49 1.65 4.96 0.90
CA VAL A 49 2.62 3.87 1.12
C VAL A 49 2.43 2.69 0.16
N GLN A 50 1.19 2.42 -0.24
CA GLN A 50 0.82 1.31 -1.13
C GLN A 50 0.90 1.66 -2.62
N GLU A 51 1.01 2.95 -2.99
CA GLU A 51 1.27 3.39 -4.37
C GLU A 51 2.64 2.93 -4.88
N GLU A 52 3.57 2.60 -3.99
CA GLU A 52 4.81 1.94 -4.34
C GLU A 52 4.65 0.41 -4.25
N PRO A 53 5.25 -0.36 -5.18
CA PRO A 53 5.34 -1.81 -5.07
C PRO A 53 6.03 -2.25 -3.78
N ARG A 54 5.28 -2.92 -2.91
CA ARG A 54 5.78 -3.55 -1.68
C ARG A 54 5.60 -5.06 -1.75
N TRP A 55 6.36 -5.78 -0.93
CA TRP A 55 6.33 -7.24 -0.84
C TRP A 55 4.96 -7.86 -0.50
N PHE A 56 4.00 -7.07 0.00
CA PHE A 56 2.67 -7.55 0.40
C PHE A 56 1.55 -7.11 -0.56
N ASN A 57 1.84 -6.21 -1.50
CA ASN A 57 0.83 -5.64 -2.39
C ASN A 57 1.19 -5.69 -3.87
N PHE A 58 2.39 -6.15 -4.23
CA PHE A 58 2.79 -6.35 -5.61
C PHE A 58 2.80 -7.84 -5.95
N GLU A 59 2.21 -8.20 -7.08
CA GLU A 59 2.13 -9.58 -7.57
C GLU A 59 2.47 -9.63 -9.06
N THR A 60 3.34 -10.57 -9.44
CA THR A 60 3.73 -10.80 -10.84
C THR A 60 2.99 -12.00 -11.41
N ASP A 61 2.99 -12.12 -12.74
CA ASP A 61 2.44 -13.29 -13.46
C ASP A 61 0.96 -13.55 -13.16
N VAL A 62 0.19 -12.49 -12.87
CA VAL A 62 -1.24 -12.59 -12.60
C VAL A 62 -1.99 -12.72 -13.93
N MET A 63 -2.68 -13.83 -14.11
CA MET A 63 -3.43 -14.12 -15.34
C MET A 63 -4.85 -13.58 -15.26
N LEU A 64 -5.13 -12.49 -15.96
CA LEU A 64 -6.48 -11.94 -16.09
C LEU A 64 -7.17 -12.53 -17.33
N SER A 65 -8.25 -13.29 -17.09
CA SER A 65 -9.00 -13.96 -18.16
C SER A 65 -10.09 -13.05 -18.74
N PRO A 66 -10.30 -13.06 -20.07
CA PRO A 66 -11.41 -12.33 -20.68
C PRO A 66 -12.76 -12.94 -20.29
N ASN A 67 -13.78 -12.08 -20.21
CA ASN A 67 -15.17 -12.51 -20.03
C ASN A 67 -15.78 -13.07 -21.33
N VAL A 68 -17.08 -13.36 -21.31
CA VAL A 68 -17.82 -13.91 -22.48
C VAL A 68 -17.76 -12.99 -23.70
N ASP A 69 -17.69 -11.68 -23.49
CA ASP A 69 -17.58 -10.67 -24.55
C ASP A 69 -16.12 -10.42 -25.00
N GLY A 70 -15.16 -11.14 -24.41
CA GLY A 70 -13.74 -10.99 -24.69
C GLY A 70 -13.04 -9.85 -23.94
N PHE A 71 -13.72 -9.17 -23.02
CA PHE A 71 -13.13 -8.08 -22.23
C PHE A 71 -12.40 -8.61 -21.00
N VAL A 72 -11.18 -8.13 -20.77
CA VAL A 72 -10.47 -8.36 -19.51
C VAL A 72 -10.81 -7.25 -18.54
N ILE A 73 -11.44 -7.60 -17.41
CA ILE A 73 -11.90 -6.65 -16.39
C ILE A 73 -10.83 -6.53 -15.31
N VAL A 74 -10.41 -5.30 -15.03
CA VAL A 74 -9.49 -4.98 -13.93
C VAL A 74 -10.29 -4.85 -12.64
N PRO A 75 -9.92 -5.56 -11.55
CA PRO A 75 -10.59 -5.43 -10.26
C PRO A 75 -10.48 -4.00 -9.69
N GLY A 76 -11.48 -3.60 -8.89
CA GLY A 76 -11.57 -2.23 -8.38
C GLY A 76 -10.55 -1.86 -7.29
N ASN A 77 -9.85 -2.84 -6.73
CA ASN A 77 -8.79 -2.65 -5.74
C ASN A 77 -7.39 -2.68 -6.36
N VAL A 78 -7.26 -2.55 -7.68
CA VAL A 78 -5.97 -2.39 -8.35
C VAL A 78 -5.57 -0.92 -8.31
N LEU A 79 -4.35 -0.65 -7.85
CA LEU A 79 -3.73 0.68 -7.85
C LEU A 79 -3.01 0.94 -9.17
N ASP A 80 -2.29 -0.06 -9.67
CA ASP A 80 -1.58 -0.01 -10.95
C ASP A 80 -1.51 -1.40 -11.56
N ILE A 81 -1.46 -1.46 -12.89
CA ILE A 81 -1.38 -2.70 -13.64
C ILE A 81 -0.56 -2.49 -14.91
N ASP A 82 0.41 -3.38 -15.10
CA ASP A 82 1.20 -3.46 -16.33
C ASP A 82 1.11 -4.86 -16.92
N SER A 83 1.14 -4.94 -18.24
CA SER A 83 1.03 -6.21 -18.96
C SER A 83 2.41 -6.68 -19.41
N THR A 84 2.73 -7.93 -19.11
CA THR A 84 3.99 -8.54 -19.57
C THR A 84 3.93 -9.00 -21.03
N ASP A 85 2.73 -9.11 -21.61
CA ASP A 85 2.47 -9.74 -22.91
C ASP A 85 2.41 -8.74 -24.10
N GLY A 86 2.67 -7.44 -23.88
CA GLY A 86 2.67 -6.40 -24.94
C GLY A 86 2.21 -5.02 -24.46
N ASP A 87 2.04 -4.06 -25.39
CA ASP A 87 1.56 -2.69 -25.09
C ASP A 87 0.04 -2.68 -24.82
N ILE A 88 -0.33 -3.19 -23.64
CA ILE A 88 -1.69 -3.27 -23.13
C ILE A 88 -1.78 -2.33 -21.93
N ILE A 89 -2.74 -1.41 -21.95
CA ILE A 89 -2.96 -0.44 -20.89
C ILE A 89 -4.33 -0.62 -20.26
N GLN A 90 -4.49 -0.16 -19.03
CA GLN A 90 -5.81 0.00 -18.43
C GLN A 90 -6.49 1.27 -18.93
N VAL A 91 -7.76 1.14 -19.36
CA VAL A 91 -8.66 2.27 -19.67
C VAL A 91 -9.98 2.04 -18.95
N GLY A 92 -10.26 2.86 -17.93
CA GLY A 92 -11.37 2.62 -17.02
C GLY A 92 -11.15 1.34 -16.23
N ASN A 93 -12.08 0.39 -16.29
CA ASN A 93 -11.99 -0.91 -15.62
C ASN A 93 -11.63 -2.06 -16.57
N ARG A 94 -11.10 -1.76 -17.75
CA ARG A 94 -10.81 -2.76 -18.78
C ARG A 94 -9.40 -2.59 -19.34
N LEU A 95 -8.81 -3.70 -19.77
CA LEU A 95 -7.58 -3.65 -20.55
C LEU A 95 -7.86 -3.27 -22.01
N TYR A 96 -6.93 -2.53 -22.59
CA TYR A 96 -6.97 -2.08 -23.97
C TYR A 96 -5.61 -2.34 -24.62
N ASN A 97 -5.60 -3.13 -25.69
CA ASN A 97 -4.40 -3.37 -26.46
C ASN A 97 -4.19 -2.22 -27.46
N ARG A 98 -3.08 -1.50 -27.34
CA ARG A 98 -2.79 -0.32 -28.17
C ARG A 98 -2.26 -0.66 -29.56
N GLU A 99 -1.61 -1.82 -29.70
CA GLU A 99 -1.08 -2.30 -30.98
C GLU A 99 -2.22 -2.66 -31.95
N SER A 100 -3.16 -3.49 -31.46
CA SER A 100 -4.33 -3.95 -32.22
C SER A 100 -5.54 -3.03 -32.10
N LYS A 101 -5.48 -2.04 -31.19
CA LYS A 101 -6.51 -1.02 -30.96
C LYS A 101 -7.88 -1.60 -30.61
N THR A 102 -7.90 -2.60 -29.74
CA THR A 102 -9.11 -3.31 -29.32
C THR A 102 -9.13 -3.58 -27.82
N TYR A 103 -10.34 -3.79 -27.29
CA TYR A 103 -10.59 -4.25 -25.92
C TYR A 103 -10.80 -5.77 -25.84
N VAL A 104 -10.82 -6.46 -26.99
CA VAL A 104 -11.17 -7.88 -27.09
C VAL A 104 -9.91 -8.73 -27.08
N PHE A 105 -9.84 -9.66 -26.13
CA PHE A 105 -8.75 -10.63 -25.96
C PHE A 105 -9.28 -12.05 -26.15
N ALA A 106 -8.52 -12.87 -26.87
CA ALA A 106 -8.88 -14.29 -27.12
C ALA A 106 -8.28 -15.24 -26.07
N SER A 107 -7.27 -14.79 -25.34
CA SER A 107 -6.56 -15.54 -24.31
C SER A 107 -6.40 -14.70 -23.05
N PRO A 108 -6.12 -15.32 -21.89
CA PRO A 108 -5.71 -14.58 -20.70
C PRO A 108 -4.48 -13.73 -20.97
N VAL A 109 -4.39 -12.60 -20.27
CA VAL A 109 -3.26 -11.66 -20.31
C VAL A 109 -2.50 -11.79 -19.00
N SER A 110 -1.18 -11.95 -19.09
CA SER A 110 -0.29 -11.92 -17.92
C SER A 110 0.02 -10.47 -17.54
N CYS A 111 -0.17 -10.16 -16.25
CA CYS A 111 0.01 -8.82 -15.71
C CYS A 111 0.83 -8.82 -14.42
N GLU A 112 1.56 -7.74 -14.22
CA GLU A 112 2.05 -7.31 -12.92
C GLU A 112 1.00 -6.38 -12.31
N ILE A 113 0.56 -6.68 -11.10
CA ILE A 113 -0.53 -5.94 -10.45
C ILE A 113 -0.06 -5.40 -9.11
N LEU A 114 -0.29 -4.10 -8.93
CA LEU A 114 -0.20 -3.43 -7.65
C LEU A 114 -1.59 -3.35 -7.03
N TRP A 115 -1.77 -4.03 -5.90
CA TRP A 115 -3.03 -4.11 -5.18
C TRP A 115 -3.13 -3.06 -4.08
N HIS A 116 -4.34 -2.55 -3.86
CA HIS A 116 -4.71 -1.91 -2.61
C HIS A 116 -5.18 -2.98 -1.62
N ARG A 117 -4.52 -3.05 -0.48
CA ARG A 117 -4.85 -3.94 0.63
C ARG A 117 -5.58 -3.17 1.73
N PRO A 118 -6.73 -3.69 2.23
CA PRO A 118 -7.41 -3.11 3.38
C PRO A 118 -6.52 -3.22 4.62
N TRP A 119 -6.80 -2.39 5.63
CA TRP A 119 -5.99 -2.29 6.85
C TRP A 119 -5.70 -3.66 7.50
N ASP A 120 -6.71 -4.52 7.55
CA ASP A 120 -6.61 -5.84 8.19
C ASP A 120 -5.76 -6.86 7.42
N GLU A 121 -5.49 -6.62 6.14
CA GLU A 121 -4.57 -7.43 5.34
C GLU A 121 -3.13 -6.89 5.39
N LEU A 122 -2.92 -5.67 5.90
CA LEU A 122 -1.59 -5.09 6.00
C LEU A 122 -0.74 -5.81 7.05
N PRO A 123 0.56 -6.06 6.77
CA PRO A 123 1.50 -6.53 7.77
C PRO A 123 1.56 -5.55 8.96
N SER A 124 1.74 -6.08 10.17
CA SER A 124 1.82 -5.24 11.39
C SER A 124 2.90 -4.14 11.30
N VAL A 125 4.02 -4.43 10.65
CA VAL A 125 5.09 -3.44 10.42
C VAL A 125 4.67 -2.31 9.47
N ALA A 126 3.83 -2.59 8.49
CA ALA A 126 3.28 -1.59 7.56
C ALA A 126 2.26 -0.71 8.26
N ARG A 127 1.33 -1.30 9.02
CA ARG A 127 0.36 -0.56 9.86
C ARG A 127 1.08 0.45 10.76
N ARG A 128 2.09 -0.01 11.51
CA ARG A 128 2.88 0.85 12.40
C ARG A 128 3.60 1.98 11.66
N TYR A 129 4.14 1.70 10.47
CA TYR A 129 4.82 2.72 9.67
C TYR A 129 3.84 3.77 9.15
N ILE A 130 2.69 3.35 8.63
CA ILE A 130 1.60 4.23 8.20
C ILE A 130 1.09 5.08 9.36
N THR A 131 0.84 4.50 10.54
CA THR A 131 0.41 5.25 11.74
C THR A 131 1.45 6.31 12.12
N ALA A 132 2.74 5.98 12.11
CA ALA A 132 3.79 6.93 12.44
C ALA A 132 3.89 8.10 11.45
N LEU A 133 3.69 7.85 10.14
CA LEU A 133 3.58 8.91 9.13
C LEU A 133 2.30 9.74 9.31
N ALA A 134 1.18 9.08 9.60
CA ALA A 134 -0.10 9.71 9.81
C ALA A 134 -0.09 10.64 11.02
N ILE A 135 0.59 10.30 12.11
CA ILE A 135 0.78 11.19 13.28
C ILE A 135 1.48 12.49 12.88
N GLU A 136 2.57 12.41 12.10
CA GLU A 136 3.27 13.61 11.65
C GLU A 136 2.35 14.52 10.83
N ARG A 137 1.66 13.93 9.85
CA ARG A 137 0.77 14.66 8.97
C ARG A 137 -0.44 15.24 9.71
N PHE A 138 -0.98 14.49 10.68
CA PHE A 138 -2.12 14.90 11.48
C PHE A 138 -1.76 16.13 12.32
N ILE A 139 -0.65 16.08 13.08
CA ILE A 139 -0.19 17.20 13.91
C ILE A 139 0.08 18.45 13.08
N GLU A 140 0.74 18.33 11.92
CA GLU A 140 0.99 19.46 11.02
C GLU A 140 -0.29 20.19 10.58
N GLY A 141 -1.42 19.49 10.53
CA GLY A 141 -2.72 20.05 10.18
C GLY A 141 -3.37 20.89 11.29
N PHE A 142 -2.88 20.84 12.53
CA PHE A 142 -3.50 21.55 13.65
C PHE A 142 -2.95 22.97 13.87
N PRO A 143 -3.80 23.95 14.19
CA PRO A 143 -3.35 25.26 14.62
C PRO A 143 -2.47 25.16 15.88
N GLY A 144 -1.27 25.77 15.81
CA GLY A 144 -0.30 25.67 16.91
C GLY A 144 0.62 24.45 16.84
N ALA A 145 0.63 23.73 15.71
CA ALA A 145 1.60 22.68 15.45
C ALA A 145 3.03 23.16 15.71
N GLU A 146 3.67 22.58 16.72
CA GLU A 146 5.09 22.75 16.93
C GLU A 146 5.88 21.90 15.93
N ALA A 147 7.11 22.34 15.63
CA ALA A 147 8.03 21.57 14.80
C ALA A 147 8.15 20.12 15.32
N THR A 148 8.40 19.17 14.40
CA THR A 148 8.54 17.77 14.77
C THR A 148 9.52 17.58 15.92
N THR A 149 9.04 16.99 17.00
CA THR A 149 9.83 16.78 18.20
C THR A 149 10.84 15.65 18.01
N PRO A 150 12.00 15.68 18.69
CA PRO A 150 13.00 14.61 18.56
C PRO A 150 12.45 13.21 18.91
N SER A 151 11.46 13.10 19.79
CA SER A 151 10.80 11.84 20.12
C SER A 151 9.98 11.30 18.95
N ARG A 152 9.23 12.17 18.27
CA ARG A 152 8.45 11.83 17.08
C ARG A 152 9.34 11.38 15.92
N GLN A 153 10.42 12.12 15.64
CA GLN A 153 11.42 11.70 14.64
C GLN A 153 12.00 10.32 14.94
N ARG A 154 12.34 10.04 16.20
CA ARG A 154 12.84 8.72 16.61
C ARG A 154 11.79 7.61 16.45
N ASN A 155 10.51 7.90 16.72
CA ASN A 155 9.44 6.92 16.54
C ASN A 155 9.27 6.58 15.06
N LEU A 156 9.16 7.60 14.20
CA LEU A 156 9.07 7.41 12.76
C LEU A 156 10.28 6.66 12.21
N ALA A 157 11.50 7.06 12.60
CA ALA A 157 12.72 6.36 12.18
C ALA A 157 12.72 4.88 12.62
N ARG A 158 12.23 4.57 13.83
CA ARG A 158 12.12 3.18 14.31
C ARG A 158 11.10 2.39 13.50
N ALA A 159 9.94 2.96 13.21
CA ALA A 159 8.89 2.32 12.43
C ALA A 159 9.36 2.07 10.98
N SER A 160 9.95 3.09 10.36
CA SER A 160 10.55 3.02 9.02
C SER A 160 11.65 1.95 8.94
N ASN A 161 12.59 1.92 9.88
CA ASN A 161 13.64 0.88 9.93
C ASN A 161 13.05 -0.53 10.07
N ALA A 162 11.98 -0.69 10.85
CA ALA A 162 11.32 -2.00 10.99
C ALA A 162 10.60 -2.42 9.71
N PHE A 163 9.95 -1.48 9.03
CA PHE A 163 9.29 -1.68 7.73
C PHE A 163 10.30 -2.10 6.66
N PHE A 164 11.35 -1.30 6.43
CA PHE A 164 12.38 -1.61 5.44
C PHE A 164 13.14 -2.89 5.77
N ARG A 165 13.35 -3.21 7.05
CA ARG A 165 13.94 -4.50 7.42
C ARG A 165 13.02 -5.69 7.09
N ALA A 166 11.71 -5.53 7.18
CA ALA A 166 10.77 -6.56 6.77
C ALA A 166 10.75 -6.69 5.24
N GLU A 167 10.78 -5.56 4.53
CA GLU A 167 10.92 -5.52 3.08
C GLU A 167 12.19 -6.22 2.60
N LEU A 168 13.34 -5.99 3.23
CA LEU A 168 14.58 -6.67 2.89
C LEU A 168 14.53 -8.19 3.16
N ARG A 169 13.71 -8.65 4.09
CA ARG A 169 13.56 -10.10 4.40
C ARG A 169 12.56 -10.78 3.48
N ALA A 170 11.45 -10.12 3.18
CA ALA A 170 10.45 -10.62 2.24
C ALA A 170 10.99 -10.53 0.81
N GLY A 171 11.74 -9.45 0.57
CA GLY A 171 12.57 -9.19 -0.58
C GLY A 171 13.84 -10.01 -0.61
N ASP A 172 13.76 -11.31 -0.33
CA ASP A 172 14.50 -12.34 -1.09
C ASP A 172 14.10 -12.26 -2.60
N PHE A 173 14.02 -11.04 -3.15
CA PHE A 173 14.20 -10.69 -4.54
C PHE A 173 15.60 -11.15 -4.91
N ASN A 174 15.76 -12.44 -5.13
CA ASN A 174 16.51 -13.04 -6.22
C ASN A 174 17.66 -12.18 -6.76
N LEU A 175 18.56 -11.66 -5.93
CA LEU A 175 19.79 -11.00 -6.41
C LEU A 175 20.64 -12.02 -7.19
N LEU A 176 20.45 -13.32 -6.90
CA LEU A 176 21.04 -14.45 -7.61
C LEU A 176 20.25 -14.89 -8.86
N ASN A 177 18.99 -14.50 -8.99
CA ASN A 177 18.08 -14.94 -10.05
C ASN A 177 17.59 -13.79 -10.95
N ASN A 178 18.03 -12.56 -10.69
CA ASN A 178 17.82 -11.45 -11.59
C ASN A 178 18.70 -11.67 -12.83
N ALA A 179 18.07 -12.02 -13.95
CA ALA A 179 18.74 -12.29 -15.23
C ALA A 179 19.64 -11.13 -15.69
N SER A 180 19.33 -9.90 -15.26
CA SER A 180 20.16 -8.72 -15.54
C SER A 180 21.50 -8.72 -14.77
N ILE A 181 21.57 -9.29 -13.56
CA ILE A 181 22.82 -9.42 -12.77
C ILE A 181 23.64 -10.63 -13.22
N GLN A 182 23.02 -11.76 -13.60
CA GLN A 182 23.75 -12.92 -14.14
C GLN A 182 24.49 -12.61 -15.45
N THR A 183 23.98 -11.66 -16.24
CA THR A 183 24.62 -11.23 -17.50
C THR A 183 25.91 -10.43 -17.25
N ILE A 184 25.97 -9.69 -16.13
CA ILE A 184 27.17 -8.94 -15.72
C ILE A 184 28.20 -9.89 -15.10
N ALA A 185 27.76 -10.83 -14.25
CA ALA A 185 28.65 -11.81 -13.62
C ALA A 185 29.28 -12.83 -14.59
N ARG A 186 28.66 -13.09 -15.75
CA ARG A 186 29.23 -13.95 -16.81
C ARG A 186 30.14 -13.21 -17.79
N ARG A 187 30.30 -11.89 -17.64
CA ARG A 187 31.19 -11.05 -18.46
C ARG A 187 32.44 -10.58 -17.72
N SER A 188 32.68 -11.09 -16.50
CA SER A 188 33.91 -10.90 -15.71
C SER A 188 34.72 -12.19 -15.63
#